data_AF-A0A5J4Q8E9-F1
#
_entry.id   AF-A0A5J4Q8E9-F1
#
_cell.length_a   1.000
_cell.length_b   1.000
_cell.length_c   1.000
_cell.angle_alpha   90.00
_cell.angle_beta   90.00
_cell.angle_gamma   90.00
#
_symmetry.space_group_name_H-M   'P 1'
#
loop_
_entity.id
_entity.type
_entity.pdbx_description
1 polymer ?
#
loop_
_entity_poly.entity_id
_entity_poly.type
_entity_poly.pdbx_seq_one_letter_code
_entity_poly.pdbx_strand_id
1 'polypeptide(L)'
;MKRKIYNELVNWKNRSGRMPLIVNGARQVGKSYILQEFGKQEFDNYIIVNLETDKALAEKFEENITPMAIIQYLESAHSQRII
;
A
#
# COMPACT_ATOMS: atom_id res chain seq x y z
N MET A 1 -1.58 -14.83 17.49
CA MET A 1 -1.58 -13.58 18.28
C MET A 1 -1.94 -12.42 17.35
N LYS A 2 -3.09 -11.75 17.53
CA LYS A 2 -3.44 -10.56 16.74
C LYS A 2 -2.61 -9.37 17.25
N ARG A 3 -1.88 -8.69 16.36
CA ARG A 3 -1.08 -7.50 16.74
C ARG A 3 -2.03 -6.36 17.12
N LYS A 4 -1.70 -5.60 18.18
CA LYS A 4 -2.53 -4.49 18.69
C LYS A 4 -2.96 -3.49 17.60
N ILE A 5 -2.02 -3.12 16.72
CA ILE A 5 -2.24 -2.17 15.62
C ILE A 5 -3.23 -2.66 14.56
N TYR A 6 -3.51 -3.97 14.45
CA TYR A 6 -4.39 -4.49 13.41
C TYR A 6 -5.80 -3.89 13.52
N ASN A 7 -6.33 -3.78 14.75
CA ASN A 7 -7.65 -3.18 14.97
C ASN A 7 -7.68 -1.69 14.59
N GLU A 8 -6.56 -0.97 14.75
CA GLU A 8 -6.44 0.42 14.31
C GLU A 8 -6.48 0.53 12.77
N LEU A 9 -5.86 -0.41 12.06
CA LEU A 9 -5.92 -0.49 10.59
C LEU A 9 -7.34 -0.79 10.09
N VAL A 10 -8.06 -1.70 10.76
CA VAL A 10 -9.47 -1.99 10.45
C VAL A 10 -10.35 -0.77 10.70
N ASN A 11 -10.15 -0.09 11.84
CA ASN A 11 -10.87 1.15 12.14
C ASN A 11 -10.58 2.24 11.11
N TRP A 12 -9.33 2.37 10.64
CA TRP A 12 -8.96 3.28 9.55
C TRP A 12 -9.69 2.95 8.24
N LYS A 13 -9.73 1.67 7.84
CA LYS A 13 -10.45 1.22 6.63
C LYS A 13 -11.93 1.60 6.68
N ASN A 14 -12.57 1.39 7.83
CA ASN A 14 -14.01 1.59 8.01
C ASN A 14 -14.41 3.06 8.23
N ARG A 15 -13.45 3.98 8.33
CA ARG A 15 -13.72 5.40 8.53
C ARG A 15 -14.22 6.04 7.22
N SER A 16 -15.37 6.71 7.28
CA SER A 16 -15.85 7.55 6.18
C SER A 16 -14.85 8.69 5.90
N GLY A 17 -14.49 8.88 4.63
CA GLY A 17 -13.48 9.86 4.22
C GLY A 17 -12.07 9.53 4.73
N ARG A 18 -11.70 8.24 4.79
CA ARG A 18 -10.34 7.82 5.20
C ARG A 18 -9.27 8.55 4.38
N MET A 19 -8.33 9.16 5.08
CA MET A 19 -7.12 9.76 4.49
C MET A 19 -6.05 8.69 4.28
N PRO A 20 -5.04 8.91 3.42
CA PRO A 20 -3.88 8.02 3.34
C PRO A 20 -3.25 7.76 4.71
N LEU A 21 -2.81 6.52 4.95
CA LEU A 21 -2.22 6.10 6.22
C LEU A 21 -0.69 6.09 6.13
N ILE A 22 -0.02 6.66 7.13
CA ILE A 22 1.43 6.56 7.32
C ILE A 22 1.70 5.69 8.54
N VAL A 23 2.47 4.61 8.36
CA VAL A 23 2.84 3.68 9.45
C VAL A 23 4.31 3.87 9.82
N ASN A 24 4.55 4.53 10.95
CA ASN A 24 5.89 4.83 11.46
C ASN A 24 6.33 3.85 12.55
N GLY A 25 7.65 3.72 12.74
CA GLY A 25 8.25 2.91 13.82
C GLY A 25 9.68 2.51 13.52
N ALA A 26 10.36 1.89 14.49
CA ALA A 26 11.76 1.47 14.34
C ALA A 26 11.97 0.49 13.16
N ARG A 27 13.20 0.40 12.65
CA ARG A 27 13.55 -0.57 11.60
C ARG A 27 13.33 -2.00 12.13
N GLN A 28 12.94 -2.92 11.24
CA GLN A 28 12.77 -4.36 11.54
C GLN A 28 11.70 -4.75 12.58
N VAL A 29 10.78 -3.86 12.96
CA VAL A 29 9.65 -4.18 13.87
C VAL A 29 8.47 -4.91 13.19
N GLY A 30 8.60 -5.23 11.90
CA GLY A 30 7.58 -5.94 11.13
C GLY A 30 6.43 -5.06 10.62
N LYS A 31 6.70 -3.80 10.26
CA LYS A 31 5.69 -2.90 9.65
C LYS A 31 5.18 -3.45 8.31
N SER A 32 6.08 -3.87 7.42
CA SER A 32 5.71 -4.45 6.12
C SER A 32 4.87 -5.71 6.29
N TYR A 33 5.21 -6.56 7.27
CA TYR A 33 4.45 -7.77 7.58
C TYR A 33 2.99 -7.46 7.96
N ILE A 34 2.76 -6.50 8.88
CA ILE A 34 1.40 -6.21 9.31
C ILE A 34 0.55 -5.55 8.22
N LEU A 35 1.16 -4.70 7.39
CA LEU A 35 0.47 -4.08 6.24
C LEU A 35 0.12 -5.11 5.17
N GLN A 36 1.01 -6.06 4.89
CA GLN A 36 0.74 -7.15 3.96
C GLN A 36 -0.37 -8.07 4.47
N GLU A 37 -0.33 -8.45 5.74
CA GLU A 37 -1.37 -9.29 6.34
C GLU A 37 -2.74 -8.59 6.35
N PHE A 38 -2.76 -7.30 6.70
CA PHE A 38 -3.96 -6.48 6.64
C PHE A 38 -4.50 -6.34 5.21
N GLY A 39 -3.64 -6.06 4.23
CA GLY A 39 -4.02 -6.00 2.82
C GLY A 39 -4.71 -7.28 2.34
N LYS A 40 -4.12 -8.44 2.65
CA LYS A 40 -4.67 -9.77 2.31
C LYS A 40 -6.02 -10.06 2.94
N GLN A 41 -6.22 -9.67 4.19
CA GLN A 41 -7.41 -10.05 4.94
C GLN A 41 -8.58 -9.09 4.73
N GLU A 42 -8.31 -7.84 4.38
CA GLU A 42 -9.29 -6.76 4.43
C GLU A 42 -9.65 -6.18 3.05
N PHE A 43 -8.92 -6.52 1.99
CA PHE A 43 -9.21 -6.05 0.63
C PHE A 43 -9.25 -7.21 -0.36
N ASP A 44 -10.24 -7.21 -1.25
CA ASP A 44 -10.35 -8.21 -2.33
C ASP A 44 -9.13 -8.16 -3.27
N ASN A 45 -8.57 -6.97 -3.46
CA ASN A 45 -7.32 -6.75 -4.19
C ASN A 45 -6.42 -5.76 -3.46
N TYR A 46 -5.11 -6.06 -3.44
CA TYR A 46 -4.08 -5.16 -2.93
C TYR A 46 -2.77 -5.42 -3.69
N ILE A 47 -1.98 -4.36 -3.89
CA ILE A 47 -0.62 -4.45 -4.40
C ILE A 47 0.36 -3.94 -3.35
N ILE A 48 1.57 -4.49 -3.34
CA ILE A 48 2.68 -4.00 -2.53
C ILE A 48 3.74 -3.48 -3.47
N VAL A 49 4.08 -2.22 -3.27
CA VAL A 49 5.10 -1.52 -4.03
C VAL A 49 6.28 -1.23 -3.13
N ASN A 50 7.49 -1.49 -3.63
CA ASN A 50 8.73 -1.06 -3.00
C ASN A 50 9.55 -0.22 -3.99
N LEU A 51 9.53 1.09 -3.79
CA LEU A 51 10.23 2.06 -4.63
C LEU A 51 11.77 1.99 -4.50
N GLU A 52 12.31 1.35 -3.45
CA GLU A 52 13.76 1.13 -3.34
C GLU A 52 14.24 0.03 -4.30
N THR A 53 13.38 -0.97 -4.56
CA THR A 53 13.71 -2.11 -5.41
C THR A 53 13.21 -1.95 -6.84
N ASP A 54 12.08 -1.25 -7.04
CA ASP A 54 11.50 -0.99 -8.36
C ASP A 54 11.91 0.39 -8.87
N LYS A 55 13.09 0.44 -9.48
CA LYS A 55 13.67 1.69 -10.01
C LYS A 55 12.84 2.29 -11.14
N ALA A 56 12.29 1.45 -12.02
CA ALA A 56 11.48 1.92 -13.15
C ALA A 56 10.21 2.62 -12.65
N LEU A 57 9.57 2.06 -11.62
CA LEU A 57 8.44 2.72 -10.97
C LEU A 57 8.86 4.01 -10.27
N ALA A 58 9.98 4.00 -9.53
CA ALA A 58 10.50 5.19 -8.86
C ALA A 58 10.75 6.36 -9.84
N GLU A 59 11.41 6.08 -10.97
CA GLU A 59 11.62 7.05 -12.06
C GLU A 59 10.29 7.57 -12.61
N LYS A 60 9.28 6.69 -12.76
CA LYS A 60 7.95 7.11 -13.23
C LYS A 60 7.27 8.10 -12.28
N PHE A 61 7.42 7.90 -10.96
CA PHE A 61 6.91 8.84 -9.96
C PHE A 61 7.62 10.19 -10.02
N GLU A 62 8.91 10.24 -10.39
CA GLU A 62 9.65 11.50 -10.55
C GLU A 62 9.21 12.27 -11.82
N GLU A 63 8.91 11.56 -12.91
CA GLU A 63 8.44 12.17 -14.16
C GLU A 63 7.01 12.73 -14.05
N ASN A 64 6.09 11.98 -13.42
CA ASN A 64 4.68 12.33 -13.41
C ASN A 64 3.94 11.76 -12.18
N ILE A 65 3.47 12.67 -11.32
CA ILE A 65 2.71 12.34 -10.11
C ILE A 65 1.19 12.27 -10.32
N THR A 66 0.70 12.34 -11.56
CA THR A 66 -0.73 12.28 -11.85
C THR A 66 -1.28 10.91 -11.47
N PRO A 67 -2.32 10.82 -10.62
CA PRO A 67 -2.81 9.54 -10.11
C PRO A 67 -3.15 8.53 -11.21
N MET A 68 -3.83 8.96 -12.28
CA MET A 68 -4.24 8.07 -13.36
C MET A 68 -3.05 7.42 -14.07
N ALA A 69 -1.97 8.17 -14.31
CA ALA A 69 -0.78 7.65 -14.96
C ALA A 69 -0.06 6.61 -14.09
N ILE A 70 0.04 6.89 -12.79
CA ILE A 70 0.62 5.97 -11.81
C ILE A 70 -0.20 4.68 -11.74
N ILE A 71 -1.53 4.80 -11.66
CA ILE A 71 -2.44 3.66 -11.56
C ILE A 71 -2.33 2.76 -12.79
N GLN A 72 -2.40 3.33 -14.00
CA GLN A 72 -2.27 2.55 -15.24
C GLN A 72 -0.94 1.79 -15.32
N TYR A 73 0.14 2.43 -14.90
CA TYR A 73 1.45 1.76 -14.84
C TYR A 73 1.43 0.61 -13.84
N LEU A 74 0.92 0.83 -12.62
CA LEU A 74 0.83 -0.22 -11.59
C LEU A 74 -0.03 -1.40 -12.03
N GLU A 75 -1.16 -1.14 -12.71
CA GLU A 75 -2.02 -2.19 -13.25
C GLU A 75 -1.28 -3.04 -14.28
N SER A 76 -0.54 -2.40 -15.18
CA SER A 76 0.26 -3.09 -16.19
C SER A 76 1.42 -3.87 -15.58
N ALA A 77 2.14 -3.29 -14.61
CA ALA A 77 3.32 -3.90 -13.99
C ALA A 77 2.96 -5.12 -13.14
N HIS A 78 1.81 -5.08 -12.45
CA HIS A 78 1.36 -6.14 -11.56
C HIS A 78 0.34 -7.09 -12.20
N SER A 79 -0.10 -6.84 -13.43
CA SER A 79 -1.17 -7.61 -14.10
C SER A 79 -2.44 -7.73 -13.25
N GLN A 80 -2.76 -6.66 -12.52
CA GLN A 80 -3.90 -6.61 -11.60
C GLN A 80 -4.65 -5.30 -11.79
N ARG A 81 -5.98 -5.37 -11.85
CA ARG A 81 -6.83 -4.18 -11.99
C ARG A 81 -7.03 -3.50 -10.63
N ILE A 82 -6.78 -2.20 -10.57
CA ILE A 82 -6.89 -1.36 -9.37
C ILE A 82 -8.16 -0.50 -9.43
N ILE A 83 -8.53 0.04 -10.60
CA ILE A 83 -9.75 0.85 -10.81
C ILE A 83 -10.57 0.34 -12.02
#